data_AF-A0A7Y5PWM1-F1
#
_entry.id   AF-A0A7Y5PWM1-F1
#
_cell.length_a   1.000
_cell.length_b   1.000
_cell.length_c   1.000
_cell.angle_alpha   90.00
_cell.angle_beta   90.00
_cell.angle_gamma   90.00
#
_symmetry.space_group_name_H-M   'P 1'
#
loop_
_entity.id
_entity.type
_entity.pdbx_description
1 polymer ?
#
loop_
_entity_poly.entity_id
_entity_poly.type
_entity_poly.pdbx_seq_one_letter_code
_entity_poly.pdbx_strand_id
1 'polypeptide(L)' 'MTKHLLRRCDGLPQPILDIAWNAQKRLHKRYWAMVNRGKRSQVAVVAVARELCGFVWAIGQALPQPTAPTAS' A
#
# COMPACT_ATOMS: atom_id res chain seq x y z
N MET A 1 9.90 2.37 -11.90
CA MET A 1 10.20 2.75 -10.51
C MET A 1 11.28 3.81 -10.54
N THR A 2 10.98 5.05 -10.16
CA THR A 2 11.94 6.17 -10.23
C THR A 2 13.05 6.03 -9.18
N LYS A 3 14.24 6.59 -9.45
CA LYS A 3 15.43 6.50 -8.57
C LYS A 3 15.15 6.83 -7.09
N HIS A 4 14.26 7.79 -6.83
CA HIS A 4 13.88 8.19 -5.48
C HIS A 4 13.08 7.11 -4.72
N LEU A 5 12.23 6.36 -5.43
CA LEU A 5 11.46 5.25 -4.86
C LEU A 5 12.36 4.07 -4.50
N LEU A 6 13.35 3.77 -5.35
CA LEU A 6 14.32 2.70 -5.11
C LEU A 6 15.11 2.94 -3.80
N ARG A 7 15.58 4.17 -3.58
CA ARG A 7 16.30 4.53 -2.34
C ARG A 7 15.46 4.37 -1.07
N ARG A 8 14.14 4.51 -1.16
CA ARG A 8 13.22 4.29 -0.02
C ARG A 8 12.93 2.82 0.23
N CYS A 9 13.13 1.99 -0.79
CA CYS A 9 12.94 0.55 -0.72
C CYS A 9 14.21 -0.19 -0.28
N ASP A 10 15.39 0.43 -0.40
CA ASP A 10 16.65 -0.13 0.07
C ASP A 10 16.59 -0.47 1.57
N GLY A 11 16.85 -1.73 1.89
CA GLY A 11 16.83 -2.25 3.27
C GLY A 11 15.45 -2.64 3.81
N LEU A 12 14.36 -2.48 3.06
CA LEU A 12 13.04 -2.94 3.49
C LEU A 12 12.89 -4.46 3.31
N PRO A 13 12.20 -5.16 4.24
CA PRO A 13 11.81 -6.55 4.09
C PRO A 13 11.00 -6.78 2.80
N GLN A 14 11.30 -7.87 2.09
CA GLN A 14 10.57 -8.29 0.87
C GLN A 14 9.03 -8.31 1.04
N PRO A 15 8.46 -8.81 2.16
CA PRO A 15 7.02 -8.80 2.36
C PRO A 15 6.40 -7.39 2.30
N ILE A 16 7.11 -6.37 2.78
CA ILE A 16 6.64 -4.99 2.75
C ILE A 16 6.67 -4.45 1.31
N LEU A 17 7.72 -4.78 0.56
CA LEU A 17 7.84 -4.41 -0.85
C LEU A 17 6.73 -5.03 -1.70
N ASP A 18 6.40 -6.30 -1.45
CA ASP A 18 5.31 -7.01 -2.13
C ASP A 18 3.94 -6.38 -1.85
N ILE A 19 3.66 -6.03 -0.58
CA ILE A 19 2.43 -5.35 -0.21
C ILE A 19 2.34 -3.99 -0.92
N ALA A 20 3.42 -3.20 -0.90
CA ALA A 20 3.47 -1.90 -1.56
C ALA A 20 3.27 -2.01 -3.08
N TRP A 21 3.89 -3.00 -3.72
CA TRP A 21 3.73 -3.26 -5.16
C TRP A 21 2.32 -3.69 -5.52
N ASN A 22 1.72 -4.58 -4.73
CA ASN A 22 0.34 -5.01 -4.91
C ASN A 22 -0.65 -3.87 -4.69
N ALA A 23 -0.38 -2.98 -3.72
CA ALA A 23 -1.14 -1.76 -3.52
C ALA A 23 -1.11 -0.88 -4.77
N GLN A 24 0.07 -0.57 -5.30
CA GLN A 24 0.21 0.28 -6.48
C GLN A 24 -0.57 -0.28 -7.69
N LYS A 25 -0.43 -1.57 -8.00
CA LYS A 25 -1.15 -2.21 -9.11
C LYS A 25 -2.66 -2.16 -8.92
N ARG A 26 -3.14 -2.54 -7.72
CA ARG A 26 -4.58 -2.60 -7.43
C ARG A 26 -5.23 -1.22 -7.44
N LEU A 27 -4.64 -0.26 -6.75
CA LEU A 27 -5.18 1.10 -6.62
C LEU A 27 -5.23 1.81 -7.97
N HIS A 28 -4.18 1.66 -8.80
CA HIS A 28 -4.16 2.20 -10.15
C HIS A 28 -5.27 1.61 -11.02
N LYS A 29 -5.40 0.26 -11.03
CA LYS A 29 -6.48 -0.42 -11.75
C LYS A 29 -7.86 0.02 -11.26
N ARG A 30 -8.04 0.16 -9.95
CA ARG A 30 -9.32 0.54 -9.32
C ARG A 30 -9.73 1.96 -9.70
N TYR A 31 -8.81 2.91 -9.65
CA TYR A 31 -9.03 4.29 -10.06
C TYR A 31 -9.53 4.35 -11.51
N TRP A 32 -8.75 3.81 -12.46
CA TRP A 32 -9.08 3.85 -13.88
C TRP A 32 -10.34 3.07 -14.22
N ALA A 33 -10.59 1.94 -13.56
CA ALA A 33 -11.84 1.19 -13.75
C ALA A 33 -13.08 2.02 -13.39
N MET A 34 -13.02 2.90 -12.40
CA MET A 34 -14.14 3.78 -12.04
C MET A 34 -14.23 5.00 -12.97
N VAL A 35 -13.11 5.64 -13.26
CA VAL A 35 -13.07 6.81 -14.16
C VAL A 35 -13.53 6.44 -15.57
N ASN A 36 -13.07 5.31 -16.12
CA ASN A 36 -13.48 4.82 -17.44
C ASN A 36 -14.97 4.42 -17.50
N ARG A 37 -15.62 4.21 -16.34
CA ARG A 37 -17.07 3.99 -16.23
C ARG A 37 -17.86 5.29 -16.07
N GLY A 38 -17.23 6.45 -16.25
CA GLY A 38 -17.85 7.78 -16.15
C GLY A 38 -18.13 8.22 -14.71
N LYS A 39 -17.56 7.56 -13.68
CA LYS A 39 -17.70 8.03 -12.30
C LYS A 39 -16.87 9.30 -12.10
N ARG A 40 -17.39 10.24 -11.30
CA ARG A 40 -16.65 11.44 -10.90
C ARG A 40 -15.31 11.04 -10.28
N SER A 41 -14.24 11.73 -10.65
CA SER A 41 -12.88 11.47 -10.16
C SER A 41 -12.82 11.43 -8.62
N GLN A 42 -13.54 12.34 -7.95
CA GLN A 42 -13.60 12.38 -6.47
C GLN A 42 -14.17 11.09 -5.85
N VAL A 43 -15.16 10.45 -6.50
CA VAL A 43 -15.69 9.15 -6.04
C VAL A 43 -14.63 8.06 -6.20
N ALA A 44 -13.90 8.07 -7.31
CA ALA A 44 -12.80 7.14 -7.54
C ALA A 44 -11.67 7.34 -6.52
N VAL A 45 -11.31 8.58 -6.21
CA VAL A 45 -10.31 8.94 -5.20
C VAL A 45 -10.71 8.45 -3.82
N VAL A 46 -11.96 8.69 -3.38
CA VAL A 46 -12.43 8.22 -2.06
C VAL A 46 -12.41 6.70 -1.96
N ALA A 47 -12.82 5.98 -3.00
CA ALA A 47 -12.77 4.53 -3.02
C ALA A 47 -11.32 3.99 -2.99
N VAL A 48 -10.40 4.63 -3.72
CA VAL A 48 -8.96 4.32 -3.68
C VAL A 48 -8.36 4.60 -2.30
N ALA A 49 -8.70 5.72 -1.66
CA ALA A 49 -8.22 6.07 -0.32
C ALA A 49 -8.65 5.04 0.73
N ARG A 50 -9.90 4.54 0.66
CA ARG A 50 -10.37 3.47 1.54
C ARG A 50 -9.58 2.17 1.36
N GLU A 51 -9.29 1.78 0.12
CA GLU A 51 -8.45 0.61 -0.13
C GLU A 51 -7.00 0.82 0.33
N LEU A 52 -6.45 2.04 0.16
CA LEU A 52 -5.11 2.39 0.62
C LEU A 52 -4.93 2.19 2.13
N CYS A 53 -5.91 2.57 2.95
CA CYS A 53 -5.86 2.34 4.41
C CYS A 53 -5.64 0.86 4.77
N GLY A 54 -6.25 -0.06 4.02
CA GLY A 54 -6.06 -1.50 4.22
C GLY A 54 -4.63 -1.96 3.90
N PHE A 55 -3.99 -1.39 2.89
CA PHE A 55 -2.59 -1.66 2.59
C PHE A 55 -1.64 -1.08 3.63
N VAL A 56 -1.91 0.12 4.14
CA VAL A 56 -1.13 0.72 5.24
C VAL A 56 -1.20 -0.18 6.48
N TRP A 57 -2.39 -0.68 6.84
CA TRP A 57 -2.57 -1.64 7.92
C TRP A 57 -1.79 -2.95 7.68
N ALA A 58 -1.87 -3.52 6.48
CA ALA A 58 -1.15 -4.74 6.13
C ALA A 58 0.38 -4.59 6.26
N ILE A 59 0.94 -3.44 5.87
CA ILE A 59 2.36 -3.12 6.09
C ILE A 59 2.68 -3.07 7.59
N GLY A 60 1.83 -2.41 8.39
CA GLY A 60 1.99 -2.34 9.84
C GLY A 60 2.05 -3.72 10.52
N GLN A 61 1.25 -4.67 10.04
CA GLN A 61 1.29 -6.05 10.53
C GLN A 61 2.47 -6.88 10.03
N ALA A 62 3.03 -6.54 8.87
CA ALA A 62 4.20 -7.22 8.30
C ALA A 62 5.53 -6.76 8.93
N LEU A 63 5.53 -5.66 9.68
CA LEU A 63 6.69 -5.21 10.43
C LEU A 63 6.95 -6.17 11.61
N PRO A 64 8.24 -6.49 11.89
CA PRO A 64 8.59 -7.20 13.12
C PRO A 64 8.03 -6.45 14.31
N GLN A 65 7.13 -7.10 15.05
CA GLN A 65 6.64 -6.50 16.28
C GLN A 65 7.81 -6.44 17.27
N PRO A 66 8.01 -5.32 17.98
CA PRO A 66 8.97 -5.29 19.07
C PRO A 66 8.59 -6.43 20.00
N THR A 67 9.44 -7.45 20.10
CA THR A 67 9.22 -8.57 21.00
C THR A 67 9.09 -7.98 22.39
N ALA A 68 7.88 -8.06 22.97
CA ALA A 68 7.68 -7.72 24.35
C ALA A 68 8.75 -8.46 25.16
N PRO A 69 9.45 -7.79 26.10
CA PRO A 69 10.42 -8.49 26.93
C PRO A 69 9.65 -9.60 27.64
N THR A 70 9.99 -10.86 27.32
CA THR A 70 9.51 -12.04 28.01
C THR A 70 9.81 -11.82 29.49
N ALA A 71 8.78 -11.44 30.24
CA ALA A 71 8.84 -11.43 31.69
C ALA A 71 9.20 -12.87 32.11
N SER A 72 10.29 -12.95 32.88
CA SER A 72 10.92 -14.18 33.37
C SER A 72 9.99 -15.02 34.23
#